data_AF-A0A822C0D5-F1
#
_entry.id   AF-A0A822C0D5-F1
#
_cell.length_a   1.000
_cell.length_b   1.000
_cell.length_c   1.000
_cell.angle_alpha   90.00
_cell.angle_beta   90.00
_cell.angle_gamma   90.00
#
_symmetry.space_group_name_H-M   'P 1'
#
loop_
_entity.id
_entity.type
_entity.pdbx_description
1 polymer ?
#
loop_
_entity_poly.entity_id
_entity_poly.type
_entity_poly.pdbx_seq_one_letter_code
_entity_poly.pdbx_strand_id
1 'polypeptide(L)'
;MLKVFLDVYDELTGVINNAFMANLAAIDKELLEELCAFLKFFDQAIDKLSEEEKPTMHKVISIRQLLLNHCDLKYEDSGELKQLKCFVGK
;
A
#
# COMPACT_ATOMS: atom_id res chain seq x y z
N MET A 1 9.34 0.26 1.64
CA MET A 1 9.99 -1.05 1.43
C MET A 1 9.30 -1.86 0.34
N LEU A 2 7.98 -2.07 0.38
CA LEU A 2 7.22 -2.77 -0.69
C LEU A 2 7.41 -2.12 -2.07
N LYS A 3 7.34 -0.79 -2.15
CA LYS A 3 7.59 -0.05 -3.40
C LYS A 3 8.97 -0.35 -4.00
N VAL A 4 10.01 -0.39 -3.17
CA VAL A 4 11.38 -0.70 -3.61
C VAL A 4 11.46 -2.11 -4.16
N PHE A 5 10.82 -3.07 -3.48
CA PHE A 5 10.77 -4.46 -3.94
C PHE A 5 10.01 -4.59 -5.27
N LEU A 6 8.91 -3.84 -5.43
CA LEU A 6 8.17 -3.76 -6.70
C LEU A 6 9.01 -3.14 -7.82
N ASP A 7 9.77 -2.07 -7.53
CA ASP A 7 10.58 -1.36 -8.51
C ASP A 7 11.71 -2.21 -9.08
N VAL A 8 12.27 -3.11 -8.26
CA VAL A 8 13.33 -4.03 -8.70
C VAL A 8 12.80 -5.41 -9.09
N TYR A 9 11.48 -5.63 -9.05
CA TYR A 9 10.88 -6.97 -9.19
C TYR A 9 11.27 -7.66 -10.50
N ASP A 10 11.24 -6.91 -11.60
CA ASP A 10 11.58 -7.45 -12.92
C ASP A 10 13.08 -7.74 -13.03
N GLU A 11 13.93 -6.96 -12.36
CA GLU A 11 15.38 -7.13 -12.33
C GLU A 11 15.80 -8.32 -11.45
N LEU A 12 15.01 -8.65 -10.41
CA LEU A 12 15.28 -9.76 -9.51
C LEU A 12 15.32 -11.11 -10.24
N THR A 13 14.55 -11.28 -11.31
CA THR A 13 14.58 -12.50 -12.12
C THR A 13 15.96 -12.80 -12.74
N GLY A 14 16.76 -11.76 -13.00
CA GLY A 14 18.11 -11.89 -13.56
C GLY A 14 19.21 -12.06 -12.52
N VAL A 15 18.92 -11.81 -11.24
CA VAL A 15 19.93 -11.78 -10.15
C VAL A 15 19.74 -12.95 -9.17
N ILE A 16 18.53 -13.49 -9.07
CA ILE A 16 18.19 -14.53 -8.10
C ILE A 16 18.56 -15.93 -8.62
N ASN A 17 19.25 -16.72 -7.80
CA ASN A 17 19.58 -18.12 -8.11
C ASN A 17 18.32 -19.01 -8.15
N ASN A 18 18.37 -20.10 -8.93
CA ASN A 18 17.25 -21.04 -9.14
C ASN A 18 16.56 -21.54 -7.84
N ALA A 19 17.29 -21.63 -6.72
CA ALA A 19 16.73 -22.03 -5.42
C ALA A 19 15.70 -21.04 -4.84
N PHE A 20 15.77 -19.77 -5.23
CA PHE A 20 14.90 -18.70 -4.75
C PHE A 20 13.88 -18.25 -5.81
N MET A 21 14.01 -18.72 -7.05
CA MET A 21 13.07 -18.44 -8.14
C MET A 21 11.66 -18.95 -7.83
N ALA A 22 11.54 -20.09 -7.14
CA ALA A 22 10.24 -20.61 -6.69
C ALA A 22 9.54 -19.66 -5.70
N ASN A 23 10.31 -18.99 -4.84
CA ASN A 23 9.78 -18.02 -3.89
C ASN A 23 9.37 -16.73 -4.59
N LEU A 24 10.15 -16.27 -5.59
CA LEU A 24 9.79 -15.10 -6.39
C LEU A 24 8.52 -15.38 -7.21
N ALA A 25 8.41 -16.56 -7.84
CA ALA A 25 7.23 -16.95 -8.60
C ALA A 25 5.96 -17.08 -7.75
N ALA A 26 6.10 -17.27 -6.43
CA ALA A 26 4.98 -17.29 -5.50
C ALA A 26 4.48 -15.88 -5.12
N ILE A 27 5.21 -14.82 -5.49
CA ILE A 27 4.77 -13.45 -5.26
C ILE A 27 3.87 -13.02 -6.41
N ASP A 28 2.64 -12.68 -6.07
CA ASP A 28 1.71 -12.05 -7.00
C ASP A 28 2.09 -10.58 -7.18
N LYS A 29 2.68 -10.25 -8.34
CA LYS A 29 3.10 -8.89 -8.68
C LYS A 29 1.90 -7.95 -8.80
N GLU A 30 0.78 -8.40 -9.36
CA GLU A 30 -0.41 -7.55 -9.53
C GLU A 30 -0.99 -7.17 -8.16
N LEU A 31 -1.07 -8.13 -7.25
CA LEU A 31 -1.44 -7.87 -5.86
C LEU A 31 -0.45 -6.91 -5.18
N LEU A 32 0.87 -7.08 -5.41
CA LEU A 32 1.87 -6.18 -4.86
C LEU A 32 1.72 -4.74 -5.37
N GLU A 33 1.42 -4.56 -6.66
CA GLU A 33 1.13 -3.25 -7.27
C GLU A 33 -0.11 -2.62 -6.66
N GLU A 34 -1.18 -3.38 -6.52
CA GLU A 34 -2.44 -2.95 -5.92
C GLU A 34 -2.25 -2.51 -4.46
N LEU A 35 -1.53 -3.31 -3.66
CA LEU A 35 -1.21 -2.97 -2.27
C LEU A 35 -0.33 -1.73 -2.17
N CYS A 36 0.69 -1.58 -3.03
CA CYS A 36 1.53 -0.39 -3.07
C CYS A 36 0.72 0.86 -3.43
N ALA A 37 -0.19 0.76 -4.41
CA ALA A 37 -1.06 1.85 -4.81
C ALA A 37 -2.01 2.26 -3.68
N PHE A 38 -2.59 1.29 -2.97
CA PHE A 38 -3.44 1.54 -1.81
C PHE A 38 -2.70 2.26 -0.68
N LEU A 39 -1.53 1.74 -0.27
CA LEU A 39 -0.75 2.26 0.86
C LEU A 39 -0.17 3.65 0.61
N LYS A 40 0.09 4.01 -0.66
CA LYS A 40 0.60 5.34 -1.04
C LYS A 40 -0.27 6.50 -0.54
N PHE A 41 -1.59 6.30 -0.41
CA PHE A 41 -2.48 7.32 0.13
C PHE A 41 -2.23 7.61 1.62
N PHE A 42 -1.78 6.61 2.38
CA PHE A 42 -1.45 6.77 3.80
C PHE A 42 -0.12 7.51 3.97
N ASP A 43 0.89 7.19 3.16
CA ASP A 43 2.16 7.93 3.15
C ASP A 43 1.91 9.43 2.85
N GLN A 44 1.09 9.73 1.84
CA GLN A 44 0.73 11.11 1.52
C GLN A 44 -0.04 11.83 2.64
N ALA A 45 -0.86 11.09 3.40
CA ALA A 45 -1.56 11.65 4.55
C ALA A 45 -0.60 11.97 5.70
N ILE A 46 0.40 11.11 5.94
CA ILE A 46 1.46 11.34 6.93
C ILE A 46 2.29 12.55 6.53
N ASP A 47 2.70 12.66 5.26
CA ASP A 47 3.47 13.80 4.75
C ASP A 47 2.71 15.10 4.99
N LYS A 48 1.42 15.15 4.60
CA LYS A 48 0.56 16.33 4.81
C LYS A 48 0.39 16.71 6.28
N LEU A 49 0.29 15.72 7.17
CA LEU A 49 0.18 15.99 8.61
C LEU A 49 1.51 16.46 9.21
N SER A 50 2.63 16.04 8.63
CA SER A 50 3.98 16.36 9.08
C SER A 50 4.51 17.70 8.57
N GLU A 51 3.85 18.32 7.58
CA GLU A 51 4.14 19.69 7.13
C GLU A 51 4.05 20.73 8.25
N GLU A 52 3.24 20.46 9.27
CA GLU A 52 3.07 21.30 10.44
C GLU A 52 3.62 20.57 11.67
N GLU A 53 4.47 21.23 12.46
CA GLU A 53 4.99 20.66 13.72
C GLU A 53 3.86 20.29 14.70
N LYS A 54 2.71 20.97 14.59
CA LYS A 54 1.48 20.73 15.35
C LYS A 54 0.26 20.83 14.43
N PRO A 55 -0.15 19.73 13.76
CA PRO A 55 -1.30 19.76 12.88
C PRO A 55 -2.58 20.11 13.65
N THR A 56 -3.40 20.99 13.08
CA THR A 56 -4.68 21.38 13.69
C THR A 56 -5.66 20.21 13.70
N MET A 57 -6.55 20.17 14.70
CA MET A 57 -7.59 19.14 14.80
C MET A 57 -8.47 19.05 13.56
N HIS A 58 -8.80 20.19 12.93
CA HIS A 58 -9.57 20.20 11.68
C HIS A 58 -8.85 19.45 10.55
N LYS A 59 -7.52 19.66 10.39
CA LYS A 59 -6.70 18.96 9.39
C LYS A 59 -6.67 17.45 9.66
N VAL A 60 -6.46 17.07 10.92
CA VAL A 60 -6.42 15.65 11.36
C VAL A 60 -7.76 14.95 11.09
N ILE A 61 -8.89 15.58 11.44
CA ILE A 61 -10.22 15.01 11.24
C ILE A 61 -10.52 14.84 9.74
N SER A 62 -10.24 15.85 8.92
CA SER A 62 -10.45 15.78 7.47
C SER A 62 -9.61 14.70 6.81
N ILE A 63 -8.34 14.57 7.19
CA ILE A 63 -7.45 13.54 6.66
C ILE A 63 -7.88 12.15 7.12
N ARG A 64 -8.31 11.99 8.38
CA ARG A 64 -8.88 10.73 8.87
C ARG A 64 -10.09 10.32 8.04
N GLN A 65 -11.02 11.24 7.77
CA GLN A 65 -12.20 10.91 6.96
C GLN A 65 -11.81 10.52 5.52
N LEU A 66 -10.83 11.20 4.92
CA LEU A 66 -10.32 10.84 3.60
C LEU A 66 -9.74 9.41 3.59
N LEU A 67 -8.95 9.04 4.60
CA LEU A 67 -8.39 7.70 4.72
C LEU A 67 -9.46 6.63 4.92
N LEU A 68 -10.50 6.91 5.72
CA LEU A 68 -11.63 5.99 5.89
C LEU A 68 -12.39 5.78 4.59
N ASN A 69 -12.70 6.85 3.86
CA ASN A 69 -13.35 6.74 2.55
C ASN A 69 -12.50 5.95 1.55
N HIS A 70 -11.16 6.07 1.62
CA HIS A 70 -10.25 5.28 0.79
C HIS A 70 -10.24 3.78 1.16
N CYS A 71 -10.64 3.44 2.39
CA CYS A 71 -10.81 2.07 2.84
C CYS A 71 -12.16 1.46 2.43
N ASP A 72 -13.05 2.21 1.78
CA ASP A 72 -14.32 1.66 1.30
C ASP A 72 -14.05 0.52 0.30
N LEU A 73 -14.82 -0.56 0.47
CA LEU A 73 -14.71 -1.75 -0.36
C LEU A 73 -15.29 -1.47 -1.73
N LYS A 74 -14.51 -1.74 -2.77
CA LYS A 74 -14.94 -1.66 -4.17
C LYS A 74 -15.14 -3.05 -4.74
N TYR A 75 -15.94 -3.14 -5.79
CA TYR A 75 -16.25 -4.43 -6.41
C TYR A 75 -14.98 -5.05 -7.00
N GLU A 76 -14.19 -4.21 -7.67
CA GLU A 76 -12.94 -4.54 -8.37
C GLU A 76 -11.74 -4.87 -7.46
N ASP A 77 -11.79 -4.57 -6.16
CA ASP A 77 -10.68 -4.86 -5.25
C ASP A 77 -10.41 -6.37 -5.18
N SER A 78 -9.14 -6.78 -5.12
CA SER A 78 -8.76 -8.17 -4.81
C SER A 78 -9.28 -8.61 -3.44
N GLY A 79 -9.32 -9.94 -3.21
CA GLY A 79 -9.74 -10.50 -1.92
C GLY A 79 -8.84 -10.03 -0.77
N GLU A 80 -7.54 -10.02 -1.01
CA GLU A 80 -6.49 -9.61 -0.09
C GLU A 80 -6.55 -8.10 0.19
N LEU A 81 -6.78 -7.26 -0.83
CA LEU A 81 -6.99 -5.83 -0.61
C LEU A 81 -8.25 -5.56 0.22
N LYS A 82 -9.35 -6.27 -0.05
CA LYS A 82 -10.59 -6.17 0.76
C LYS A 82 -10.32 -6.51 2.23
N GLN A 83 -9.51 -7.54 2.50
CA GLN A 83 -9.12 -7.90 3.87
C GLN A 83 -8.28 -6.79 4.53
N LEU A 84 -7.31 -6.23 3.82
CA LEU A 84 -6.49 -5.12 4.32
C LEU A 84 -7.35 -3.88 4.62
N LYS A 85 -8.23 -3.49 3.70
CA LYS A 85 -9.19 -2.40 3.89
C LYS A 85 -10.08 -2.61 5.12
N CYS A 86 -10.59 -3.83 5.30
CA CYS A 86 -11.37 -4.19 6.48
C CYS A 86 -10.57 -4.13 7.79
N PHE A 87 -9.25 -4.35 7.74
CA PHE A 87 -8.37 -4.27 8.91
C PHE A 87 -8.06 -2.82 9.28
N VAL A 88 -7.72 -1.99 8.29
CA VAL A 88 -7.28 -0.59 8.48
C VAL A 88 -8.46 0.36 8.69
N GLY A 89 -9.60 0.09 8.06
CA GLY A 89 -10.80 0.94 8.12
C GLY A 89 -11.67 0.78 9.37
N LYS A 90 -11.30 -0.09 10.31
CA LYS A 90 -11.96 -0.27 11.61
C LYS A 90 -11.37 0.67 12.66
#